data_AF-A0A9X1VTA0-F1
#
_entry.id   AF-A0A9X1VTA0-F1
#
_cell.length_a   1.000
_cell.length_b   1.000
_cell.length_c   1.000
_cell.angle_alpha   90.00
_cell.angle_beta   90.00
_cell.angle_gamma   90.00
#
_symmetry.space_group_name_H-M   'P 1'
#
loop_
_entity.id
_entity.type
_entity.pdbx_description
1 polymer ?
#
loop_
_entity_poly.entity_id
_entity_poly.type
_entity_poly.pdbx_seq_one_letter_code
_entity_poly.pdbx_strand_id
1 'polypeptide(L)'
;MPVENNPKPWWTYGHVWLVIAGPLAVVVAGLATAWIAMRHPDPVVAPDYYRRGLEINKTLAAPKGALPAMQARNHAATPADAVPAK
;
A
#
# COMPACT_ATOMS: atom_id res chain seq x y z
N MET A 1 17.05 -9.62 67.87
CA MET A 1 15.97 -8.73 67.39
C MET A 1 15.63 -9.17 65.97
N PRO A 2 14.34 -9.35 65.59
CA PRO A 2 14.00 -9.64 64.20
C PRO A 2 14.39 -8.42 63.35
N VAL A 3 15.18 -8.66 62.31
CA VAL A 3 15.44 -7.64 61.29
C VAL A 3 14.22 -7.63 60.36
N GLU A 4 13.36 -6.63 60.51
CA GLU A 4 12.31 -6.41 59.51
C GLU A 4 12.97 -6.00 58.20
N ASN A 5 12.94 -6.91 57.23
CA ASN A 5 13.37 -6.63 55.88
C ASN A 5 12.13 -6.31 55.06
N ASN A 6 11.80 -5.01 54.92
CA ASN A 6 10.69 -4.56 54.09
C ASN A 6 11.25 -4.05 52.74
N PRO A 7 11.40 -4.93 51.72
CA PRO A 7 11.95 -4.53 50.45
C PRO A 7 11.04 -3.50 49.77
N LYS A 8 11.69 -2.52 49.13
CA LYS A 8 10.98 -1.46 48.42
C LYS A 8 10.21 -2.07 47.23
N PRO A 9 8.99 -1.60 46.93
CA PRO A 9 8.19 -2.22 45.88
C PRO A 9 8.83 -2.09 44.49
N TRP A 10 8.66 -3.12 43.65
CA TRP A 10 9.34 -3.25 42.36
C TRP A 10 9.03 -2.12 41.38
N TRP A 11 7.83 -1.53 41.42
CA TRP A 11 7.41 -0.46 40.52
C TRP A 11 8.13 0.87 40.78
N THR A 12 8.83 0.99 41.91
CA THR A 12 9.61 2.19 42.26
C THR A 12 10.96 2.26 41.56
N TYR A 13 11.41 1.16 40.94
CA TYR A 13 12.68 1.11 40.23
C TYR A 13 12.52 1.52 38.76
N GLY A 14 13.22 2.58 38.34
CA GLY A 14 13.12 3.11 36.98
C GLY A 14 13.48 2.12 35.86
N HIS A 15 14.42 1.20 36.10
CA HIS A 15 14.82 0.20 35.10
C HIS A 15 13.71 -0.81 34.78
N VAL A 16 12.78 -1.07 35.71
CA VAL A 16 11.63 -1.94 35.44
C VAL A 16 10.75 -1.32 34.35
N TRP A 17 10.59 0.00 34.35
CA TRP A 17 9.87 0.70 33.31
C TRP A 17 10.58 0.67 31.96
N LEU A 18 11.91 0.66 31.91
CA LEU A 18 12.65 0.48 30.65
C LEU A 18 12.36 -0.88 30.01
N VAL A 19 12.28 -1.94 30.81
CA VAL A 19 11.94 -3.30 30.35
C VAL A 19 10.49 -3.37 29.86
N ILE A 20 9.56 -2.74 30.58
CA ILE A 20 8.12 -2.73 30.21
C ILE A 20 7.86 -1.83 28.99
N ALA A 21 8.60 -0.74 28.84
CA ALA A 21 8.38 0.25 27.78
C ALA A 21 8.51 -0.34 26.37
N GLY A 22 9.48 -1.24 26.13
CA GLY A 22 9.67 -1.87 24.82
C GLY A 22 8.44 -2.66 24.34
N PRO A 23 7.98 -3.68 25.09
CA PRO A 23 6.76 -4.42 24.78
C PRO A 23 5.51 -3.54 24.72
N LEU A 24 5.37 -2.57 25.62
CA LEU A 24 4.22 -1.67 25.62
C LEU A 24 4.18 -0.80 24.34
N ALA A 25 5.34 -0.30 23.90
CA ALA A 25 5.44 0.53 22.70
C ALA A 25 4.98 -0.22 21.44
N VAL A 26 5.37 -1.49 21.27
CA VAL A 26 4.97 -2.27 20.09
C VAL A 26 3.47 -2.60 20.10
N VAL A 27 2.86 -2.84 21.27
CA VAL A 27 1.42 -3.04 21.39
C VAL A 27 0.66 -1.77 20.97
N VAL A 28 1.09 -0.61 21.47
CA VAL A 28 0.50 0.69 21.08
C VAL A 28 0.65 0.95 19.59
N ALA A 29 1.82 0.69 19.01
CA ALA A 29 2.07 0.84 17.58
C ALA A 29 1.19 -0.10 16.72
N GLY A 30 0.99 -1.34 17.17
CA GLY A 30 0.10 -2.29 16.52
C GLY A 30 -1.36 -1.83 16.53
N LEU A 31 -1.85 -1.35 17.68
CA LEU A 31 -3.20 -0.80 17.80
C LEU A 31 -3.39 0.46 16.95
N ALA A 32 -2.39 1.35 16.92
CA ALA A 32 -2.42 2.54 16.07
C ALA A 32 -2.51 2.17 14.58
N THR A 33 -1.70 1.21 14.14
CA THR A 33 -1.75 0.69 12.75
C THR A 33 -3.11 0.08 12.43
N ALA A 34 -3.65 -0.75 13.32
CA ALA A 34 -4.98 -1.34 13.15
C ALA A 34 -6.08 -0.28 13.07
N TRP A 35 -5.98 0.77 13.89
CA TRP A 35 -6.91 1.89 13.88
C TRP A 35 -6.87 2.65 12.54
N ILE A 36 -5.66 2.93 12.02
CA ILE A 36 -5.48 3.58 10.71
C ILE A 36 -6.12 2.71 9.60
N ALA A 37 -5.85 1.40 9.61
CA ALA A 37 -6.37 0.48 8.60
C ALA A 37 -7.91 0.42 8.59
N MET A 38 -8.55 0.46 9.77
CA MET A 38 -10.03 0.47 9.85
C MET A 38 -10.63 1.82 9.43
N ARG A 39 -9.92 2.93 9.66
CA ARG A 39 -10.42 4.28 9.35
C ARG A 39 -10.27 4.65 7.87
N HIS A 40 -9.26 4.08 7.20
CA HIS A 40 -8.96 4.35 5.80
C HIS A 40 -8.92 3.03 5.02
N PRO A 41 -10.08 2.42 4.73
CA PRO A 41 -10.12 1.26 3.86
C PRO A 41 -9.60 1.66 2.47
N ASP A 42 -8.51 1.01 2.04
CA ASP A 42 -8.01 1.15 0.67
C ASP A 42 -9.11 0.66 -0.28
N PRO A 43 -9.64 1.51 -1.17
CA PRO A 43 -10.69 1.10 -2.09
C PRO A 43 -10.22 -0.10 -2.91
N VAL A 44 -10.84 -1.25 -2.66
CA VAL A 44 -10.63 -2.46 -3.47
C VAL A 44 -10.83 -2.10 -4.93
N VAL A 45 -9.81 -2.42 -5.74
CA VAL A 45 -9.82 -2.27 -7.20
C VAL A 45 -11.14 -2.83 -7.71
N ALA A 46 -11.95 -1.96 -8.34
CA ALA A 46 -13.29 -2.33 -8.79
C ALA A 46 -13.24 -3.63 -9.60
N PRO A 47 -14.23 -4.53 -9.47
CA PRO A 47 -14.30 -5.78 -10.25
C PRO A 47 -14.14 -5.56 -11.76
N ASP A 48 -14.50 -4.36 -12.22
CA ASP A 48 -14.41 -3.92 -13.60
C ASP A 48 -12.99 -3.60 -14.08
N TYR A 49 -11.97 -3.65 -13.22
CA TYR A 49 -10.57 -3.45 -13.65
C TYR A 49 -10.12 -4.54 -14.63
N TYR A 50 -10.56 -5.78 -14.40
CA TYR A 50 -10.31 -6.89 -15.31
C TYR A 50 -11.08 -6.71 -16.62
N ARG A 51 -12.34 -6.23 -16.54
CA ARG A 51 -13.17 -5.91 -17.70
C ARG A 51 -12.60 -4.77 -18.54
N ARG A 52 -12.13 -3.69 -17.91
CA ARG A 52 -11.44 -2.57 -18.57
C ARG A 52 -10.18 -3.03 -19.30
N GLY A 53 -9.37 -3.91 -18.70
CA GLY A 53 -8.19 -4.47 -19.37
C GLY A 53 -8.54 -5.30 -20.61
N LEU A 54 -9.63 -6.09 -20.54
CA LEU A 54 -10.15 -6.87 -21.67
C LEU A 54 -10.78 -5.98 -22.76
N GLU A 55 -11.47 -4.91 -22.39
CA GLU A 55 -12.10 -3.97 -23.32
C GLU A 55 -11.07 -3.12 -24.06
N ILE A 56 -9.98 -2.72 -23.41
CA ILE A 56 -8.84 -2.07 -24.07
C ILE A 56 -8.28 -2.95 -25.20
N ASN A 57 -8.14 -4.27 -24.95
CA ASN A 57 -7.73 -5.23 -25.97
C ASN A 57 -8.76 -5.40 -27.11
N LYS A 58 -10.05 -5.28 -26.82
CA LYS A 58 -11.10 -5.32 -27.86
C LYS A 58 -11.12 -4.05 -28.71
N THR A 59 -10.89 -2.87 -28.11
CA THR A 59 -10.76 -1.61 -28.86
C THR A 59 -9.48 -1.53 -29.70
N LEU A 60 -8.41 -2.21 -29.28
CA LEU A 60 -7.18 -2.37 -30.07
C LEU A 60 -7.38 -3.27 -31.32
N ALA A 61 -8.41 -4.11 -31.33
CA ALA A 61 -8.79 -4.93 -32.49
C ALA A 61 -9.73 -4.18 -33.47
N ALA A 62 -10.18 -2.96 -33.14
CA ALA A 62 -10.95 -2.10 -34.05
C ALA A 62 -10.00 -1.33 -34.99
N PRO A 63 -10.46 -0.92 -36.19
CA PRO A 63 -9.60 -0.31 -37.22
C PRO A 63 -8.82 0.90 -36.70
N LYS A 64 -7.60 1.10 -37.22
CA LYS A 64 -6.53 2.05 -36.84
C LYS A 64 -6.89 3.56 -36.82
N GLY A 65 -8.01 3.97 -36.25
CA GLY A 65 -8.50 5.35 -36.25
C GLY A 65 -8.98 5.87 -34.89
N ALA A 66 -9.02 5.05 -33.84
CA ALA A 66 -9.51 5.44 -32.52
C ALA A 66 -8.54 5.04 -31.41
N LEU A 67 -7.30 5.55 -31.47
CA LEU A 67 -6.38 5.43 -30.35
C LEU A 67 -6.83 6.37 -29.22
N PRO A 68 -6.78 5.95 -27.94
CA PRO A 68 -6.98 6.86 -26.82
C PRO A 68 -6.04 8.05 -26.96
N ALA A 69 -6.52 9.27 -26.68
CA ALA A 69 -5.76 10.51 -26.90
C ALA A 69 -4.33 10.50 -26.30
N MET A 70 -4.08 9.68 -25.27
CA MET A 70 -2.76 9.45 -24.67
C MET A 70 -1.78 8.66 -25.56
N GLN A 71 -2.25 7.73 -26.38
CA GLN A 71 -1.41 6.89 -27.26
C GLN A 71 -1.14 7.58 -28.61
N ALA A 72 -1.98 8.53 -29.02
CA ALA A 72 -1.78 9.36 -30.21
C ALA A 72 -0.61 10.35 -30.07
N ARG A 73 -0.24 10.76 -28.85
CA ARG A 73 0.82 11.77 -28.64
C ARG A 73 2.20 11.31 -29.11
N ASN A 74 2.46 9.99 -29.15
CA ASN A 74 3.78 9.44 -29.51
C ASN A 74 3.81 8.73 -30.87
N HIS A 75 2.68 8.65 -31.60
CA HIS A 75 2.61 7.99 -32.91
C HIS A 75 2.67 8.97 -34.10
N ALA A 76 2.66 10.28 -33.85
CA ALA A 76 2.79 11.31 -34.89
C ALA A 76 4.19 11.37 -35.55
N ALA A 77 5.18 10.66 -35.00
CA ALA A 77 6.56 10.68 -35.46
C ALA A 77 6.98 9.45 -36.28
N THR A 78 6.06 8.52 -36.59
CA THR A 78 6.36 7.35 -37.43
C THR A 78 5.86 7.60 -38.85
N PRO A 79 6.75 7.77 -39.86
CA PRO A 79 6.34 7.93 -41.25
C PRO A 79 5.60 6.68 -41.75
N ALA A 80 4.54 6.87 -42.53
CA ALA A 80 3.70 5.79 -43.05
C ALA A 80 4.40 4.85 -44.04
N ASP A 81 5.61 5.19 -44.49
CA ASP A 81 6.34 4.48 -45.54
C ASP A 81 7.35 3.43 -45.01
N ALA A 82 7.41 3.20 -43.69
CA ALA A 82 8.34 2.25 -43.07
C ALA A 82 7.84 0.80 -43.03
N VAL A 83 7.00 0.38 -43.98
CA VAL A 83 6.63 -1.03 -44.16
C VAL A 83 6.97 -1.46 -45.58
N PRO A 84 8.01 -2.29 -45.80
CA PRO A 84 8.33 -2.79 -47.12
C PRO A 84 7.19 -3.67 -47.63
N ALA A 85 6.77 -3.44 -48.88
CA ALA A 85 5.82 -4.29 -49.56
C ALA A 85 6.51 -5.63 -49.90
N LYS A 86 6.06 -6.66 -49.18
CA LYS A 86 6.20 -8.12 -49.37
C LYS A 86 7.42 -8.65 -50.14
#